data_AF-A0A9D5N7H3-F1
#
_entry.id   AF-A0A9D5N7H3-F1
#
_cell.length_a   1.000
_cell.length_b   1.000
_cell.length_c   1.000
_cell.angle_alpha   90.00
_cell.angle_beta   90.00
_cell.angle_gamma   90.00
#
_symmetry.space_group_name_H-M   'P 1'
#
loop_
_entity.id
_entity.type
_entity.pdbx_description
1 polymer ?
#
loop_
_entity_poly.entity_id
_entity_poly.type
_entity_poly.pdbx_seq_one_letter_code
_entity_poly.pdbx_strand_id
1 'polypeptide(L)'
;MAVKVAINGFGRIGRLAFRQMFGAEGFEIVAINDLTSPEMLAHLLKYDSTQGRYEKADTVTFGEDSITVDGKEIKIYAKADAAELPWGEIGVDVVLECTGFYTSKGKAQAHIDAGAKHVIISAPAGNDLPTIVYNVNHQSLTSEDKIISAASCTTNCLAPMAKALN
;
A
#
# COMPACT_ATOMS: atom_id res chain seq x y z
N MET A 1 17.14 -5.75 8.34
CA MET A 1 16.79 -5.56 6.92
C MET A 1 15.51 -4.76 6.86
N ALA A 2 15.35 -3.89 5.86
CA ALA A 2 14.10 -3.16 5.64
C ALA A 2 13.01 -4.11 5.13
N VAL A 3 11.75 -3.84 5.50
CA VAL A 3 10.58 -4.54 4.98
C VAL A 3 10.33 -4.07 3.55
N LYS A 4 10.27 -5.01 2.61
CA LYS A 4 10.00 -4.72 1.20
C LYS A 4 8.51 -4.59 0.95
N VAL A 5 8.11 -3.42 0.47
CA VAL A 5 6.70 -3.04 0.31
C VAL A 5 6.37 -2.82 -1.16
N ALA A 6 5.27 -3.43 -1.60
CA ALA A 6 4.63 -3.11 -2.87
C ALA A 6 3.30 -2.39 -2.64
N ILE A 7 2.95 -1.45 -3.52
CA ILE A 7 1.68 -0.72 -3.45
C ILE A 7 0.82 -1.11 -4.64
N ASN A 8 -0.31 -1.78 -4.40
CA ASN A 8 -1.29 -2.10 -5.43
C ASN A 8 -2.38 -1.01 -5.44
N GLY A 9 -2.48 -0.25 -6.54
CA GLY A 9 -3.35 0.92 -6.66
C GLY A 9 -2.67 2.20 -6.19
N PHE A 10 -2.18 3.00 -7.13
CA PHE A 10 -1.49 4.27 -6.87
C PHE A 10 -2.45 5.47 -6.89
N GLY A 11 -3.62 5.25 -6.29
CA GLY A 11 -4.65 6.25 -6.04
C GLY A 11 -4.28 7.18 -4.87
N ARG A 12 -5.29 7.82 -4.26
CA ARG A 12 -5.03 8.76 -3.14
C ARG A 12 -4.28 8.10 -1.99
N ILE A 13 -4.78 6.98 -1.47
CA ILE A 13 -4.15 6.30 -0.32
C ILE A 13 -2.77 5.75 -0.68
N GLY A 14 -2.64 5.10 -1.85
CA GLY A 14 -1.35 4.56 -2.31
C GLY A 14 -0.26 5.64 -2.44
N ARG A 15 -0.58 6.81 -3.02
CA ARG A 15 0.38 7.92 -3.13
C ARG A 15 0.75 8.52 -1.79
N LEU A 16 -0.21 8.67 -0.88
CA LEU A 16 0.07 9.21 0.46
C LEU A 16 0.88 8.21 1.30
N ALA A 17 0.59 6.93 1.20
CA ALA A 17 1.41 5.87 1.80
C ALA A 17 2.85 5.92 1.24
N PHE A 18 3.01 6.06 -0.08
CA PHE A 18 4.33 6.25 -0.69
C PHE A 18 5.06 7.46 -0.11
N ARG A 19 4.41 8.64 -0.07
CA ARG A 19 5.03 9.86 0.47
C ARG A 19 5.46 9.71 1.93
N GLN A 20 4.73 8.95 2.74
CA GLN A 20 5.07 8.71 4.15
C GLN A 20 6.19 7.67 4.33
N MET A 21 6.22 6.64 3.48
CA MET A 21 7.15 5.52 3.64
C MET A 21 8.47 5.73 2.87
N PHE A 22 8.48 6.53 1.82
CA PHE A 22 9.66 6.70 0.98
C PHE A 22 10.81 7.41 1.72
N GLY A 23 11.83 6.64 2.09
CA GLY A 23 12.98 7.12 2.87
C GLY A 23 12.79 7.00 4.38
N ALA A 24 11.66 6.50 4.86
CA ALA A 24 11.46 6.17 6.28
C ALA A 24 12.31 4.96 6.68
N GLU A 25 12.79 4.94 7.93
CA GLU A 25 13.55 3.81 8.45
C GLU A 25 12.70 2.55 8.50
N GLY A 26 13.28 1.41 8.12
CA GLY A 26 12.63 0.10 8.19
C GLY A 26 11.77 -0.28 6.99
N PHE A 27 11.57 0.60 6.01
CA PHE A 27 10.78 0.31 4.80
C PHE A 27 11.55 0.55 3.51
N GLU A 28 11.28 -0.30 2.52
CA GLU A 28 11.76 -0.15 1.15
C GLU A 28 10.59 -0.36 0.19
N ILE A 29 10.18 0.68 -0.52
CA ILE A 29 9.16 0.55 -1.57
C ILE A 29 9.84 -0.02 -2.81
N VAL A 30 9.52 -1.25 -3.18
CA VAL A 30 10.18 -1.98 -4.28
C VAL A 30 9.37 -2.00 -5.56
N ALA A 31 8.04 -1.80 -5.47
CA ALA A 31 7.15 -1.84 -6.62
C ALA A 31 5.86 -1.06 -6.40
N ILE A 32 5.28 -0.58 -7.50
CA ILE A 32 3.92 -0.04 -7.59
C ILE A 32 3.19 -0.83 -8.67
N ASN A 33 1.88 -1.07 -8.53
CA ASN A 33 1.03 -1.54 -9.61
C ASN A 33 -0.14 -0.56 -9.80
N ASP A 34 -0.36 -0.10 -11.02
CA ASP A 34 -1.53 0.72 -11.40
C ASP A 34 -1.79 0.59 -12.91
N LEU A 35 -3.00 0.91 -13.36
CA LEU A 35 -3.41 0.77 -14.77
C LEU A 35 -3.14 2.01 -15.61
N THR A 36 -2.39 2.97 -15.07
CA THR A 36 -2.10 4.27 -15.65
C THR A 36 -0.63 4.39 -16.04
N SER A 37 -0.29 5.28 -16.98
CA SER A 37 1.10 5.47 -17.43
C SER A 37 2.02 6.01 -16.32
N PRO A 38 3.32 5.63 -16.31
CA PRO A 38 4.30 6.16 -15.34
C PRO A 38 4.41 7.69 -15.33
N GLU A 39 4.28 8.34 -16.49
CA GLU A 39 4.27 9.82 -16.59
C GLU A 39 3.13 10.43 -15.74
N MET A 40 1.93 9.88 -15.86
CA MET A 40 0.77 10.36 -15.11
C MET A 40 0.90 10.03 -13.62
N LEU A 41 1.40 8.84 -13.26
CA LEU A 41 1.65 8.49 -11.85
C LEU A 41 2.71 9.42 -11.23
N ALA A 42 3.78 9.75 -11.95
CA ALA A 42 4.78 10.72 -11.53
C ALA A 42 4.18 12.12 -11.33
N HIS A 43 3.35 12.57 -12.27
CA HIS A 43 2.65 13.85 -12.15
C HIS A 43 1.75 13.90 -10.90
N LEU A 44 0.93 12.87 -10.70
CA LEU A 44 0.03 12.75 -9.56
C LEU A 44 0.77 12.56 -8.23
N LEU A 45 1.98 11.99 -8.25
CA LEU A 45 2.84 11.94 -7.07
C LEU A 45 3.42 13.32 -6.76
N LYS A 46 3.83 14.11 -7.76
CA LYS A 46 4.36 15.47 -7.57
C LYS A 46 3.33 16.45 -7.02
N TYR A 47 2.13 16.43 -7.59
CA TYR A 47 1.11 17.45 -7.34
C TYR A 47 -0.16 16.84 -6.76
N ASP A 48 -0.48 17.18 -5.51
CA ASP A 48 -1.73 16.82 -4.87
C ASP A 48 -2.49 18.09 -4.48
N SER A 49 -3.73 18.23 -4.94
CA SER A 49 -4.55 19.42 -4.70
C SER A 49 -4.90 19.64 -3.22
N THR A 50 -4.90 18.57 -2.42
CA THR A 50 -5.33 18.60 -1.01
C THR A 50 -4.17 18.47 -0.03
N GLN A 51 -3.12 17.75 -0.41
CA GLN A 51 -1.94 17.49 0.42
C GLN A 51 -0.72 18.29 -0.02
N GLY A 52 -0.88 19.16 -1.02
CA GLY A 52 0.17 20.01 -1.56
C GLY A 52 1.17 19.27 -2.44
N ARG A 53 2.16 20.04 -2.92
CA ARG A 53 3.28 19.54 -3.70
C ARG A 53 4.15 18.61 -2.84
N TYR A 54 4.53 17.46 -3.39
CA TYR A 54 5.43 16.54 -2.68
C TYR A 54 6.78 17.22 -2.41
N GLU A 55 7.31 17.06 -1.21
CA GLU A 55 8.62 17.61 -0.82
C GLU A 55 9.73 17.23 -1.81
N LYS A 56 9.71 15.99 -2.31
CA LYS A 56 10.70 15.49 -3.27
C LYS A 56 10.31 15.69 -4.74
N ALA A 57 9.29 16.49 -5.03
CA ALA A 57 8.72 16.62 -6.38
C ALA A 57 9.75 16.96 -7.47
N ASP A 58 10.77 17.76 -7.14
CA ASP A 58 11.83 18.16 -8.08
C ASP A 58 12.74 17.00 -8.50
N THR A 59 12.81 15.93 -7.69
CA THR A 59 13.59 14.73 -7.99
C THR A 59 12.79 13.66 -8.73
N VAL A 60 11.46 13.82 -8.81
CA VAL A 60 10.60 12.80 -9.40
C VAL A 60 10.73 12.85 -10.92
N THR A 61 11.16 11.74 -11.52
CA THR A 61 11.17 11.52 -12.97
C THR A 61 10.44 10.22 -13.31
N PHE A 62 10.19 9.96 -14.59
CA PHE A 62 9.54 8.73 -15.06
C PHE A 62 10.39 8.08 -16.16
N GLY A 63 10.37 6.76 -16.18
CA GLY A 63 10.88 5.93 -17.26
C GLY A 63 9.75 5.31 -18.08
N GLU A 64 10.05 4.27 -18.83
CA GLU A 64 9.06 3.51 -19.62
C GLU A 64 8.06 2.77 -18.73
N ASP A 65 8.54 2.16 -17.65
CA ASP A 65 7.75 1.36 -16.71
C ASP A 65 8.20 1.57 -15.26
N SER A 66 8.67 2.78 -14.94
CA SER A 66 9.17 3.14 -13.62
C SER A 66 8.96 4.60 -13.30
N ILE A 67 9.02 4.93 -12.01
CA ILE A 67 9.28 6.29 -11.53
C ILE A 67 10.57 6.29 -10.74
N THR A 68 11.32 7.38 -10.86
CA THR A 68 12.51 7.61 -10.05
C THR A 68 12.24 8.75 -9.10
N VAL A 69 12.55 8.56 -7.82
CA VAL A 69 12.41 9.58 -6.77
C VAL A 69 13.73 9.62 -6.03
N ASP A 70 14.35 10.79 -5.91
CA ASP A 70 15.59 10.97 -5.15
C ASP A 70 16.71 9.99 -5.59
N GLY A 71 16.82 9.77 -6.91
CA GLY A 71 17.77 8.84 -7.51
C GLY A 71 17.44 7.35 -7.36
N LYS A 72 16.36 6.98 -6.66
CA LYS A 72 15.90 5.59 -6.54
C LYS A 72 14.81 5.30 -7.55
N GLU A 73 15.03 4.29 -8.38
CA GLU A 73 14.06 3.80 -9.35
C GLU A 73 13.09 2.80 -8.68
N ILE A 74 11.79 2.98 -8.91
CA ILE A 74 10.71 2.10 -8.47
C ILE A 74 9.98 1.60 -9.70
N LYS A 75 9.94 0.27 -9.84
CA LYS A 75 9.22 -0.39 -10.94
C LYS A 75 7.72 -0.18 -10.80
N ILE A 76 7.07 0.11 -11.92
CA ILE A 76 5.62 0.14 -12.06
C ILE A 76 5.19 -1.05 -12.90
N TYR A 77 4.27 -1.83 -12.35
CA TYR A 77 3.53 -2.85 -13.07
C TYR A 77 2.17 -2.28 -13.50
N ALA A 78 1.64 -2.83 -14.59
CA ALA A 78 0.31 -2.48 -15.11
C ALA A 78 -0.52 -3.76 -15.31
N LYS A 79 -0.75 -4.47 -14.20
CA LYS A 79 -1.50 -5.72 -14.17
C LYS A 79 -2.86 -5.51 -13.52
N ALA A 80 -3.91 -5.83 -14.27
CA ALA A 80 -5.28 -5.78 -13.76
C ALA A 80 -5.56 -6.93 -12.79
N ASP A 81 -4.97 -8.10 -13.04
CA ASP A 81 -5.02 -9.23 -12.13
C ASP A 81 -3.80 -9.25 -11.21
N ALA A 82 -4.05 -9.10 -9.91
CA ALA A 82 -3.08 -9.20 -8.84
C ALA A 82 -2.29 -10.51 -8.82
N ALA A 83 -2.85 -11.62 -9.33
CA ALA A 83 -2.16 -12.92 -9.36
C ALA A 83 -1.03 -12.97 -10.39
N GLU A 84 -1.01 -12.07 -11.38
CA GLU A 84 0.06 -11.98 -12.39
C GLU A 84 1.28 -11.17 -11.92
N LEU A 85 1.22 -10.59 -10.72
CA LEU A 85 2.30 -9.75 -10.22
C LEU A 85 3.46 -10.62 -9.70
N PRO A 86 4.72 -10.24 -9.94
CA PRO A 86 5.87 -11.09 -9.62
C PRO A 86 6.35 -10.92 -8.16
N TRP A 87 5.43 -10.81 -7.20
CA TRP A 87 5.73 -10.46 -5.81
C TRP A 87 6.75 -11.38 -5.15
N GLY A 88 6.64 -12.70 -5.40
CA GLY A 88 7.62 -13.67 -4.92
C GLY A 88 9.01 -13.49 -5.51
N GLU A 89 9.10 -13.17 -6.80
CA GLU A 89 10.38 -13.00 -7.52
C GLU A 89 11.15 -11.78 -7.02
N ILE A 90 10.44 -10.67 -6.74
CA ILE A 90 11.06 -9.44 -6.23
C ILE A 90 11.14 -9.40 -4.70
N GLY A 91 10.66 -10.45 -4.02
CA GLY A 91 10.76 -10.63 -2.58
C GLY A 91 9.92 -9.66 -1.75
N VAL A 92 8.68 -9.39 -2.18
CA VAL A 92 7.76 -8.50 -1.44
C VAL A 92 7.35 -9.13 -0.11
N ASP A 93 7.60 -8.41 0.98
CA ASP A 93 7.16 -8.82 2.32
C ASP A 93 5.71 -8.41 2.57
N VAL A 94 5.32 -7.19 2.17
CA VAL A 94 3.98 -6.64 2.41
C VAL A 94 3.46 -5.95 1.15
N VAL A 95 2.23 -6.29 0.76
CA VAL A 95 1.45 -5.51 -0.21
C VAL A 95 0.50 -4.58 0.53
N LEU A 96 0.54 -3.28 0.20
CA LEU A 96 -0.54 -2.36 0.51
C LEU A 96 -1.58 -2.44 -0.60
N GLU A 97 -2.73 -3.03 -0.29
CA GLU A 97 -3.85 -3.13 -1.22
C GLU A 97 -4.72 -1.88 -1.10
N CYS A 98 -4.55 -0.97 -2.06
CA CYS A 98 -5.13 0.37 -2.10
C CYS A 98 -6.02 0.63 -3.32
N THR A 99 -6.35 -0.41 -4.10
CA THR A 99 -7.21 -0.29 -5.29
C THR A 99 -8.68 -0.14 -4.92
N GLY A 100 -9.11 -0.75 -3.81
CA GLY A 100 -10.51 -0.90 -3.44
C GLY A 100 -11.23 -2.05 -4.15
N PHE A 101 -10.56 -2.81 -5.02
CA PHE A 101 -11.14 -3.98 -5.71
C PHE A 101 -10.94 -5.28 -4.93
N TYR A 102 -9.79 -5.44 -4.26
CA TYR A 102 -9.41 -6.65 -3.52
C TYR A 102 -9.76 -6.57 -2.02
N THR A 103 -10.93 -6.03 -1.69
CA THR A 103 -11.38 -5.77 -0.30
C THR A 103 -12.11 -6.95 0.35
N SER A 104 -11.58 -8.15 0.20
CA SER A 104 -12.03 -9.35 0.91
C SER A 104 -10.91 -10.38 0.96
N LYS A 105 -10.99 -11.36 1.88
CA LYS A 105 -10.00 -12.43 2.02
C LYS A 105 -9.75 -13.16 0.70
N GLY A 106 -10.82 -13.64 0.07
CA GLY A 106 -10.72 -14.43 -1.15
C GLY A 106 -10.12 -13.65 -2.32
N LYS A 107 -10.38 -12.34 -2.41
CA LYS A 107 -9.77 -11.51 -3.46
C LYS A 107 -8.31 -11.21 -3.14
N ALA A 108 -8.02 -10.70 -1.95
CA ALA A 108 -6.66 -10.32 -1.54
C ALA A 108 -5.68 -11.51 -1.53
N GLN A 109 -6.19 -12.75 -1.45
CA GLN A 109 -5.41 -13.97 -1.62
C GLN A 109 -4.58 -14.00 -2.91
N ALA A 110 -5.04 -13.33 -3.98
CA ALA A 110 -4.30 -13.22 -5.23
C ALA A 110 -2.87 -12.67 -5.05
N HIS A 111 -2.65 -11.76 -4.10
CA HIS A 111 -1.31 -11.24 -3.80
C HIS A 111 -0.42 -12.24 -3.07
N ILE A 112 -0.99 -13.05 -2.18
CA ILE A 112 -0.27 -14.12 -1.48
C ILE A 112 0.11 -15.21 -2.48
N ASP A 113 -0.81 -15.54 -3.40
CA ASP A 113 -0.58 -16.52 -4.47
C ASP A 113 0.49 -16.03 -5.46
N ALA A 114 0.55 -14.72 -5.72
CA ALA A 114 1.64 -14.04 -6.43
C ALA A 114 2.99 -14.02 -5.67
N GLY A 115 3.01 -14.47 -4.42
CA GLY A 115 4.22 -14.68 -3.62
C GLY A 115 4.54 -13.58 -2.60
N ALA A 116 3.65 -12.60 -2.37
CA ALA A 116 3.81 -11.70 -1.24
C ALA A 116 3.62 -12.45 0.09
N LYS A 117 4.34 -12.05 1.15
CA LYS A 117 4.20 -12.72 2.46
C LYS A 117 2.94 -12.27 3.21
N HIS A 118 2.62 -10.97 3.14
CA HIS A 118 1.46 -10.37 3.80
C HIS A 118 0.75 -9.34 2.92
N VAL A 119 -0.52 -9.09 3.23
CA VAL A 119 -1.35 -8.07 2.58
C VAL A 119 -2.07 -7.22 3.64
N ILE A 120 -2.00 -5.90 3.49
CA ILE A 120 -2.77 -4.94 4.28
C ILE A 120 -3.77 -4.26 3.35
N ILE A 121 -5.05 -4.53 3.57
CA ILE A 121 -6.15 -3.91 2.81
C ILE A 121 -6.45 -2.54 3.42
N SER A 122 -6.40 -1.48 2.60
CA SER A 122 -6.63 -0.08 3.06
C SER A 122 -8.12 0.28 3.18
N ALA A 123 -8.98 -0.70 3.45
CA ALA A 123 -10.42 -0.59 3.52
C ALA A 123 -11.02 -1.72 4.36
N PRO A 124 -12.28 -1.62 4.83
CA PRO A 124 -12.99 -2.73 5.44
C PRO A 124 -13.02 -3.95 4.51
N ALA A 125 -12.78 -5.15 5.06
CA ALA A 125 -12.61 -6.37 4.26
C ALA A 125 -13.52 -7.54 4.69
N GLY A 126 -14.64 -7.24 5.37
CA GLY A 126 -15.53 -8.26 5.94
C GLY A 126 -15.13 -8.66 7.36
N ASN A 127 -15.71 -9.78 7.84
CA ASN A 127 -15.58 -10.25 9.23
C ASN A 127 -14.68 -11.49 9.37
N ASP A 128 -14.13 -11.99 8.27
CA ASP A 128 -13.33 -13.22 8.17
C ASP A 128 -11.81 -12.98 8.20
N LEU A 129 -11.42 -11.73 8.48
CA LEU A 129 -10.04 -11.26 8.58
C LEU A 129 -9.86 -10.38 9.83
N PRO A 130 -8.68 -10.37 10.46
CA PRO A 130 -8.34 -9.38 11.47
C PRO A 130 -8.49 -7.96 10.92
N THR A 131 -9.27 -7.15 11.62
CA THR A 131 -9.41 -5.72 11.33
C THR A 131 -8.73 -4.93 12.44
N ILE A 132 -7.72 -4.15 12.06
CA ILE A 132 -6.81 -3.49 12.99
C ILE A 132 -6.95 -1.97 12.89
N VAL A 133 -7.15 -1.35 14.05
CA VAL A 133 -6.93 0.07 14.27
C VAL A 133 -5.71 0.23 15.17
N TYR A 134 -4.68 0.88 14.62
CA TYR A 134 -3.42 1.09 15.34
C TYR A 134 -3.65 1.85 16.66
N ASN A 135 -2.92 1.50 17.71
CA ASN A 135 -3.13 1.92 19.10
C ASN A 135 -4.47 1.56 19.78
N VAL A 136 -5.41 0.95 19.07
CA VAL A 136 -6.66 0.43 19.69
C VAL A 136 -6.55 -1.07 19.94
N ASN A 137 -6.27 -1.86 18.90
CA ASN A 137 -6.22 -3.33 19.00
C ASN A 137 -5.04 -3.98 18.24
N HIS A 138 -4.08 -3.21 17.69
CA HIS A 138 -2.95 -3.76 16.92
C HIS A 138 -2.11 -4.83 17.62
N GLN A 139 -2.13 -4.89 18.95
CA GLN A 139 -1.45 -5.93 19.74
C GLN A 139 -2.09 -7.32 19.57
N SER A 140 -3.28 -7.42 18.96
CA SER A 140 -3.91 -8.71 18.64
C SER A 140 -3.33 -9.37 17.38
N LEU A 141 -2.47 -8.68 16.63
CA LEU A 141 -1.81 -9.25 15.46
C LEU A 141 -0.90 -10.40 15.85
N THR A 142 -0.98 -11.46 15.06
CA THR A 142 -0.13 -12.64 15.16
C THR A 142 0.69 -12.78 13.88
N SER A 143 1.78 -13.55 13.94
CA SER A 143 2.57 -13.88 12.75
C SER A 143 1.83 -14.77 11.74
N GLU A 144 0.68 -15.30 12.10
CA GLU A 144 -0.17 -16.13 11.24
C GLU A 144 -1.12 -15.30 10.37
N ASP A 145 -1.30 -14.02 10.72
CA ASP A 145 -2.20 -13.08 10.04
C ASP A 145 -1.62 -12.58 8.71
N LYS A 146 -1.70 -13.41 7.67
CA LYS A 146 -1.20 -13.07 6.33
C LYS A 146 -1.97 -11.94 5.65
N ILE A 147 -3.26 -11.80 5.92
CA ILE A 147 -4.11 -10.78 5.31
C ILE A 147 -4.86 -10.08 6.42
N ILE A 148 -4.76 -8.75 6.47
CA ILE A 148 -5.46 -7.93 7.46
C ILE A 148 -6.14 -6.73 6.79
N SER A 149 -7.14 -6.19 7.47
CA SER A 149 -7.76 -4.91 7.11
C SER A 149 -7.27 -3.81 8.05
N ALA A 150 -6.90 -2.65 7.50
CA ALA A 150 -6.66 -1.43 8.27
C ALA A 150 -7.96 -0.64 8.57
N ALA A 151 -9.12 -1.30 8.42
CA ALA A 151 -10.46 -0.74 8.56
C ALA A 151 -10.74 0.43 7.59
N SER A 152 -11.72 1.27 7.94
CA SER A 152 -12.01 2.53 7.23
C SER A 152 -11.41 3.73 7.96
N CYS A 153 -11.31 4.88 7.28
CA CYS A 153 -10.95 6.14 7.91
C CYS A 153 -11.91 6.54 9.05
N THR A 154 -13.22 6.33 8.87
CA THR A 154 -14.22 6.58 9.92
C THR A 154 -14.02 5.66 11.12
N THR A 155 -13.69 4.37 10.89
CA THR A 155 -13.39 3.42 11.97
C THR A 155 -12.15 3.86 12.75
N ASN A 156 -11.09 4.30 12.07
CA ASN A 156 -9.88 4.80 12.71
C ASN A 156 -10.14 6.06 13.56
N CYS A 157 -11.08 6.93 13.12
CA CYS A 157 -11.51 8.09 13.89
C CYS A 157 -12.34 7.71 15.13
N LEU A 158 -13.31 6.80 14.97
CA LEU A 158 -14.27 6.44 16.01
C LEU A 158 -13.70 5.51 17.09
N ALA A 159 -12.92 4.50 16.70
CA ALA A 159 -12.48 3.43 17.59
C ALA A 159 -11.74 3.89 18.85
N PRO A 160 -10.78 4.85 18.82
CA PRO A 160 -10.12 5.31 20.05
C PRO A 160 -11.08 6.02 21.01
N MET A 161 -12.02 6.83 20.49
CA MET A 161 -13.04 7.48 21.32
C MET A 161 -13.95 6.44 21.96
N ALA A 162 -14.45 5.47 21.17
CA ALA A 162 -15.31 4.41 21.68
C ALA A 162 -14.60 3.56 22.76
N LYS A 163 -13.31 3.24 22.57
CA LYS A 163 -12.47 2.53 23.55
C LYS A 163 -12.24 3.32 24.84
N ALA A 164 -12.21 4.65 24.79
CA ALA A 164 -12.03 5.46 25.99
C ALA A 164 -13.33 5.57 26.82
N LEU A 165 -14.49 5.43 26.17
CA LEU A 165 -15.81 5.54 26.80
C LEU A 165 -16.35 4.21 27.35
N ASN A 166 -15.83 3.06 26.89
CA ASN A 166 -16.27 1.71 27.25
C ASN A 166 -15.15 0.94 27.92
#